data_AF-A0A7S2SPP2-F1
#
_entry.id   AF-A0A7S2SPP2-F1
#
_cell.length_a   1.000
_cell.length_b   1.000
_cell.length_c   1.000
_cell.angle_alpha   90.00
_cell.angle_beta   90.00
_cell.angle_gamma   90.00
#
_symmetry.space_group_name_H-M   'P 1'
#
loop_
_entity.id
_entity.type
_entity.pdbx_description
1 polymer ?
#
loop_
_entity_poly.entity_id
_entity_poly.type
_entity_poly.pdbx_seq_one_letter_code
_entity_poly.pdbx_strand_id
1 'polypeptide(L)'
;EQLQGPAESFIGTPPEHAKRVFAGSSDPFEADEQTAAYRKSLVPTSEQLQALGLKPGMNTVEFKINVRGERHVSAHIFLWSTRTRIVVTDVDGAITRSSGRGNLMPRLSRDWSHSGVAKLFSGIAANGYQFVYLTSRPIGQASSTKDLLGSVSQENATLPLGPVLLSPDSLFQSVQGQRLTQLFKLSALRGVNNLFPDTQCPYHAGFGTSSGDTRAYRKAGIPSGRIFQVDSDGHLCSQNKTFDKTYENILSLVDEIFPPLVDEKLSKSSGRDDFADVNFWKIPVPLIDSSSDEES
;
A
#
# COMPACT_ATOMS: atom_id res chain seq x y z
N GLU A 1 28.80 31.38 24.37
CA GLU A 1 28.08 30.89 25.55
C GLU A 1 27.62 29.46 25.32
N GLN A 2 28.13 28.55 26.16
CA GLN A 2 27.52 27.25 26.40
C GLN A 2 26.20 27.46 27.16
N LEU A 3 25.21 26.60 26.92
CA LEU A 3 24.51 25.89 28.00
C LEU A 3 23.65 24.76 27.42
N GLN A 4 23.95 23.56 27.90
CA GLN A 4 23.26 22.29 27.65
C GLN A 4 22.06 22.12 28.59
N GLY A 5 21.03 21.43 28.07
CA GLY A 5 20.22 20.44 28.80
C GLY A 5 18.84 20.90 29.31
N PRO A 6 17.92 19.95 29.65
CA PRO A 6 17.73 18.60 29.12
C PRO A 6 16.28 18.33 28.66
N ALA A 7 16.07 17.14 28.11
CA ALA A 7 14.79 16.61 27.62
C ALA A 7 13.84 16.22 28.77
N GLU A 8 12.59 16.68 28.71
CA GLU A 8 11.51 16.22 29.59
C GLU A 8 10.48 15.39 28.81
N SER A 9 10.25 14.20 29.34
CA SER A 9 9.26 13.21 28.95
C SER A 9 7.83 13.64 29.33
N PHE A 10 6.99 13.89 28.33
CA PHE A 10 5.56 14.10 28.55
C PHE A 10 4.82 12.76 28.65
N ILE A 11 4.68 12.25 29.87
CA ILE A 11 3.64 11.28 30.23
C ILE A 11 2.54 12.07 30.94
N GLY A 12 1.48 12.40 30.20
CA GLY A 12 0.30 13.06 30.76
C GLY A 12 -0.51 12.07 31.60
N THR A 13 -0.61 12.33 32.90
CA THR A 13 -1.57 11.73 33.82
C THR A 13 -3.01 12.11 33.40
N PRO A 14 -4.00 11.18 33.47
CA PRO A 14 -5.39 11.54 33.21
C PRO A 14 -6.00 12.30 34.41
N PRO A 15 -6.91 13.26 34.17
CA PRO A 15 -7.49 14.09 35.21
C PRO A 15 -8.47 13.33 36.13
N GLU A 16 -8.40 13.70 37.41
CA GLU A 16 -9.13 13.17 38.55
C GLU A 16 -10.61 13.58 38.56
N HIS A 17 -11.46 13.05 37.67
CA HIS A 17 -12.92 13.20 37.77
C HIS A 17 -13.66 11.93 37.36
N ALA A 18 -13.56 10.89 38.21
CA ALA A 18 -14.51 9.77 38.25
C ALA A 18 -14.54 9.13 39.64
N LYS A 19 -14.74 9.94 40.69
CA LYS A 19 -15.17 9.42 42.01
C LYS A 19 -16.69 9.45 42.05
N ARG A 20 -17.36 8.31 41.82
CA ARG A 20 -18.71 8.06 42.34
C ARG A 20 -18.88 6.60 42.78
N VAL A 21 -18.87 6.46 44.10
CA VAL A 21 -19.77 5.67 44.97
C VAL A 21 -19.97 4.18 44.65
N PHE A 22 -19.37 3.32 45.48
CA PHE A 22 -20.03 2.12 45.98
C PHE A 22 -19.79 2.00 47.49
N ALA A 23 -20.88 1.91 48.26
CA ALA A 23 -20.90 1.65 49.69
C ALA A 23 -21.72 0.38 49.94
N GLY A 24 -21.19 -0.50 50.82
CA GLY A 24 -21.84 -1.72 51.34
C GLY A 24 -21.61 -2.94 50.44
N SER A 25 -21.27 -4.14 50.92
CA SER A 25 -21.16 -4.71 52.26
C SER A 25 -20.30 -5.98 52.17
N SER A 26 -19.68 -6.36 53.28
CA SER A 26 -18.83 -7.55 53.47
C SER A 26 -19.60 -8.87 53.32
N ASP A 27 -19.08 -9.77 52.48
CA ASP A 27 -19.02 -11.22 52.77
C ASP A 27 -17.84 -11.87 52.02
N PRO A 28 -17.08 -12.80 52.63
CA PRO A 28 -15.91 -13.41 52.03
C PRO A 28 -16.27 -14.77 51.41
N PHE A 29 -16.41 -14.84 50.08
CA PHE A 29 -16.48 -16.13 49.40
C PHE A 29 -15.80 -16.09 48.02
N GLU A 30 -14.90 -17.06 47.84
CA GLU A 30 -14.31 -17.56 46.58
C GLU A 30 -13.45 -16.60 45.75
N ALA A 31 -12.16 -16.61 46.04
CA ALA A 31 -11.11 -16.26 45.09
C ALA A 31 -10.76 -17.50 44.25
N ASP A 32 -11.26 -17.59 43.01
CA ASP A 32 -10.48 -18.06 41.85
C ASP A 32 -11.22 -17.75 40.52
N GLU A 33 -11.26 -16.48 40.12
CA GLU A 33 -11.38 -16.14 38.69
C GLU A 33 -10.03 -15.60 38.25
N GLN A 34 -9.27 -16.42 37.53
CA GLN A 34 -8.17 -15.92 36.70
C GLN A 34 -8.75 -14.88 35.75
N THR A 35 -8.60 -13.62 36.12
CA THR A 35 -9.02 -12.47 35.33
C THR A 35 -8.24 -12.48 34.02
N ALA A 36 -8.79 -13.11 33.00
CA ALA A 36 -8.19 -13.16 31.68
C ALA A 36 -7.98 -11.72 31.20
N ALA A 37 -6.71 -11.32 31.09
CA ALA A 37 -6.35 -10.00 30.61
C ALA A 37 -6.56 -9.95 29.09
N TYR A 38 -7.63 -9.31 28.64
CA TYR A 38 -7.91 -9.13 27.22
C TYR A 38 -7.13 -7.94 26.66
N ARG A 39 -6.38 -8.17 25.58
CA ARG A 39 -5.75 -7.10 24.80
C ARG A 39 -6.53 -6.84 23.52
N LYS A 40 -6.98 -5.61 23.32
CA LYS A 40 -7.57 -5.17 22.05
C LYS A 40 -6.47 -5.09 20.98
N SER A 41 -6.71 -5.70 19.82
CA SER A 41 -5.82 -5.66 18.66
C SER A 41 -6.63 -5.37 17.40
N LEU A 42 -6.05 -4.59 16.49
CA LEU A 42 -6.57 -4.40 15.13
C LEU A 42 -5.93 -5.38 14.13
N VAL A 43 -4.92 -6.13 14.56
CA VAL A 43 -4.21 -7.13 13.76
C VAL A 43 -4.62 -8.52 14.26
N PRO A 44 -5.32 -9.31 13.44
CA PRO A 44 -5.65 -10.69 13.78
C PRO A 44 -4.40 -11.57 13.88
N THR A 45 -4.46 -12.64 14.67
CA THR A 45 -3.41 -13.65 14.75
C THR A 45 -3.39 -14.55 13.50
N SER A 46 -2.30 -15.29 13.28
CA SER A 46 -2.22 -16.24 12.16
C SER A 46 -3.34 -17.28 12.20
N GLU A 47 -3.65 -17.82 13.39
CA GLU A 47 -4.75 -18.77 13.59
C GLU A 47 -6.11 -18.15 13.24
N GLN A 48 -6.37 -16.91 13.65
CA GLN A 48 -7.60 -16.19 13.31
C GLN A 48 -7.73 -15.97 11.80
N LEU A 49 -6.63 -15.65 11.11
CA LEU A 49 -6.63 -15.49 9.65
C LEU A 49 -6.83 -16.82 8.92
N GLN A 50 -6.24 -17.92 9.40
CA GLN A 50 -6.44 -19.25 8.84
C GLN A 50 -7.89 -19.73 8.98
N ALA A 51 -8.51 -19.45 10.12
CA ALA A 51 -9.91 -19.81 10.37
C ALA A 51 -10.91 -19.12 9.41
N LEU A 52 -10.52 -18.03 8.76
CA LEU A 52 -11.34 -17.36 7.74
C LEU A 52 -11.43 -18.15 6.42
N GLY A 53 -10.55 -19.14 6.19
CA GLY A 53 -10.59 -19.96 4.97
C GLY A 53 -10.39 -19.15 3.68
N LEU A 54 -9.55 -18.12 3.73
CA LEU A 54 -9.31 -17.19 2.62
C LEU A 54 -8.74 -17.91 1.39
N LYS A 55 -9.22 -17.54 0.21
CA LYS A 55 -8.69 -17.99 -1.09
C LYS A 55 -7.68 -16.98 -1.63
N PRO A 56 -6.68 -17.40 -2.45
CA PRO A 56 -5.80 -16.46 -3.13
C PRO A 56 -6.60 -15.40 -3.91
N GLY A 57 -6.20 -14.14 -3.79
CA GLY A 57 -6.89 -12.99 -4.39
C GLY A 57 -7.87 -12.29 -3.45
N MET A 58 -8.89 -11.65 -4.02
CA MET A 58 -9.90 -10.89 -3.29
C MET A 58 -10.96 -11.81 -2.68
N ASN A 59 -11.26 -11.61 -1.40
CA ASN A 59 -12.33 -12.28 -0.66
C ASN A 59 -13.25 -11.24 -0.05
N THR A 60 -14.55 -11.51 -0.04
CA THR A 60 -15.54 -10.68 0.66
C THR A 60 -15.74 -11.21 2.08
N VAL A 61 -15.66 -10.31 3.06
CA VAL A 61 -15.94 -10.61 4.47
C VAL A 61 -17.08 -9.71 4.96
N GLU A 62 -17.85 -10.18 5.92
CA GLU A 62 -18.99 -9.45 6.47
C GLU A 62 -18.88 -9.35 7.99
N PHE A 63 -18.99 -8.13 8.51
CA PHE A 63 -19.02 -7.84 9.92
C PHE A 63 -20.48 -7.68 10.37
N LYS A 64 -20.93 -8.60 11.23
CA LYS A 64 -22.24 -8.52 11.87
C LYS A 64 -22.12 -7.76 13.19
N ILE A 65 -22.81 -6.61 13.29
CA ILE A 65 -22.79 -5.73 14.46
C ILE A 65 -24.18 -5.75 15.10
N ASN A 66 -24.25 -6.07 16.39
CA ASN A 66 -25.50 -6.17 17.14
C ASN A 66 -25.54 -5.25 18.36
N VAL A 67 -25.49 -3.93 18.12
CA VAL A 67 -25.51 -2.92 19.20
C VAL A 67 -26.88 -2.26 19.35
N ARG A 68 -27.65 -2.11 18.26
CA ARG A 68 -29.01 -1.53 18.23
C ARG A 68 -29.84 -2.15 17.11
N GLY A 69 -29.83 -3.48 17.03
CA GLY A 69 -30.33 -4.25 15.89
C GLY A 69 -29.22 -4.79 15.00
N GLU A 70 -29.54 -5.85 14.26
CA GLU A 70 -28.61 -6.55 13.38
C GLU A 70 -28.24 -5.67 12.18
N ARG A 71 -26.96 -5.34 12.08
CA ARG A 71 -26.40 -4.61 10.93
C ARG A 71 -25.24 -5.39 10.36
N HIS A 72 -25.12 -5.33 9.05
CA HIS A 72 -24.05 -5.98 8.30
C HIS A 72 -23.20 -4.94 7.60
N VAL A 73 -21.89 -5.10 7.65
CA VAL A 73 -20.93 -4.28 6.92
C VAL A 73 -19.98 -5.18 6.16
N SER A 74 -20.02 -5.10 4.83
CA SER A 74 -19.13 -5.88 3.98
C SER A 74 -17.79 -5.18 3.77
N ALA A 75 -16.72 -5.95 3.67
CA ALA A 75 -15.38 -5.50 3.33
C ALA A 75 -14.69 -6.49 2.38
N HIS A 76 -13.56 -6.07 1.80
CA HIS A 76 -12.72 -6.91 0.97
C HIS A 76 -11.38 -7.16 1.67
N ILE A 77 -10.96 -8.41 1.72
CA ILE A 77 -9.63 -8.83 2.20
C ILE A 77 -8.90 -9.49 1.03
N PHE A 78 -7.62 -9.17 0.87
CA PHE A 78 -6.79 -9.67 -0.22
C PHE A 78 -5.74 -10.62 0.35
N LEU A 79 -5.72 -11.85 -0.14
CA LEU A 79 -4.69 -12.83 0.19
C LEU A 79 -3.72 -12.96 -0.99
N TRP A 80 -2.47 -12.56 -0.77
CA TRP A 80 -1.42 -12.58 -1.78
C TRP A 80 -0.26 -13.47 -1.36
N SER A 81 0.45 -14.02 -2.35
CA SER A 81 1.69 -14.77 -2.13
C SER A 81 2.81 -13.81 -1.68
N THR A 82 3.77 -14.31 -0.91
CA THR A 82 4.99 -13.55 -0.53
C THR A 82 5.80 -13.11 -1.75
N ARG A 83 5.69 -13.82 -2.88
CA ARG A 83 6.37 -13.51 -4.15
C ARG A 83 5.69 -12.40 -4.96
N THR A 84 4.52 -11.92 -4.52
CA THR A 84 3.73 -10.93 -5.24
C THR A 84 4.51 -9.64 -5.45
N ARG A 85 4.45 -9.09 -6.67
CA ARG A 85 5.01 -7.78 -6.99
C ARG A 85 3.91 -6.74 -7.09
N ILE A 86 4.07 -5.66 -6.35
CA ILE A 86 3.04 -4.64 -6.16
C ILE A 86 3.38 -3.38 -6.94
N VAL A 87 2.39 -2.85 -7.66
CA VAL A 87 2.39 -1.51 -8.23
C VAL A 87 1.51 -0.62 -7.36
N VAL A 88 2.10 0.48 -6.89
CA VAL A 88 1.40 1.47 -6.07
C VAL A 88 0.94 2.61 -6.97
N THR A 89 -0.29 3.08 -6.81
CA THR A 89 -0.77 4.25 -7.54
C THR A 89 -1.56 5.17 -6.65
N ASP A 90 -1.30 6.47 -6.73
CA ASP A 90 -2.20 7.49 -6.23
C ASP A 90 -3.51 7.45 -7.04
N VAL A 91 -4.65 7.65 -6.40
CA VAL A 91 -5.94 7.72 -7.09
C VAL A 91 -6.15 9.13 -7.63
N ASP A 92 -5.98 10.12 -6.75
CA ASP A 92 -6.25 11.52 -7.07
C ASP A 92 -5.08 12.13 -7.86
N GLY A 93 -5.33 12.53 -9.10
CA GLY A 93 -4.36 13.19 -9.98
C GLY A 93 -3.48 12.24 -10.80
N ALA A 94 -3.25 11.00 -10.35
CA ALA A 94 -2.55 9.98 -11.14
C ALA A 94 -3.52 9.12 -11.97
N ILE A 95 -4.69 8.75 -11.42
CA ILE A 95 -5.75 8.09 -12.20
C ILE A 95 -6.77 9.12 -12.65
N THR A 96 -7.34 9.88 -11.69
CA THR A 96 -8.26 10.97 -11.98
C THR A 96 -7.48 12.17 -12.49
N ARG A 97 -8.02 12.89 -13.47
CA ARG A 97 -7.57 14.25 -13.77
C ARG A 97 -8.01 15.15 -12.61
N SER A 98 -7.11 16.02 -12.14
CA SER A 98 -7.46 16.99 -11.11
C SER A 98 -8.44 18.01 -11.69
N SER A 99 -9.74 17.82 -11.48
CA SER A 99 -10.71 18.88 -11.67
C SER A 99 -10.38 19.97 -10.66
N GLY A 100 -9.88 21.12 -11.13
CA GLY A 100 -9.78 22.30 -10.31
C GLY A 100 -11.15 22.56 -9.65
N ARG A 101 -11.19 22.42 -8.32
CA ARG A 101 -12.34 22.55 -7.40
C ARG A 101 -13.04 21.22 -7.07
N GLY A 102 -12.95 20.87 -5.79
CA GLY A 102 -13.51 19.66 -5.21
C GLY A 102 -15.03 19.55 -5.30
N ASN A 103 -15.52 18.34 -5.03
CA ASN A 103 -16.91 17.98 -4.85
C ASN A 103 -17.90 18.63 -5.83
N LEU A 104 -17.82 18.33 -7.12
CA LEU A 104 -19.03 18.38 -7.95
C LEU A 104 -18.91 17.54 -9.24
N MET A 105 -19.98 16.79 -9.51
CA MET A 105 -20.41 16.20 -10.78
C MET A 105 -19.72 14.92 -11.31
N PRO A 106 -20.25 13.73 -10.94
CA PRO A 106 -20.04 12.48 -11.67
C PRO A 106 -20.83 12.37 -13.01
N ARG A 107 -21.47 13.44 -13.51
CA ARG A 107 -22.59 13.30 -14.48
C ARG A 107 -22.44 13.97 -15.85
N LEU A 108 -21.33 14.62 -16.20
CA LEU A 108 -21.28 15.35 -17.48
C LEU A 108 -19.94 15.38 -18.22
N SER A 109 -18.98 14.52 -17.90
CA SER A 109 -17.80 14.33 -18.76
C SER A 109 -17.38 12.87 -18.76
N ARG A 110 -17.30 12.30 -19.96
CA ARG A 110 -17.05 10.87 -20.21
C ARG A 110 -15.65 10.41 -19.80
N ASP A 111 -14.69 11.33 -19.63
CA ASP A 111 -13.28 11.01 -19.37
C ASP A 111 -12.68 11.86 -18.24
N TRP A 112 -13.05 11.54 -16.99
CA TRP A 112 -12.44 12.15 -15.79
C TRP A 112 -11.11 11.48 -15.40
N SER A 113 -10.69 10.42 -16.11
CA SER A 113 -9.39 9.76 -15.94
C SER A 113 -8.40 10.16 -17.04
N HIS A 114 -7.10 10.01 -16.77
CA HIS A 114 -6.07 10.21 -17.80
C HIS A 114 -6.16 9.18 -18.93
N SER A 115 -5.89 9.58 -20.18
CA SER A 115 -5.90 8.67 -21.33
C SER A 115 -4.92 7.52 -21.13
N GLY A 116 -5.32 6.32 -21.54
CA GLY A 116 -4.47 5.13 -21.53
C GLY A 116 -4.22 4.50 -20.14
N VAL A 117 -4.65 5.12 -19.03
CA VAL A 117 -4.39 4.61 -17.68
C VAL A 117 -4.99 3.22 -17.45
N ALA A 118 -6.23 2.99 -17.91
CA ALA A 118 -6.91 1.71 -17.72
C ALA A 118 -6.24 0.60 -18.56
N LYS A 119 -5.83 0.94 -19.79
CA LYS A 119 -5.10 0.03 -20.68
C LYS A 119 -3.74 -0.35 -20.11
N LEU A 120 -2.96 0.64 -19.67
CA LEU A 120 -1.66 0.38 -19.04
C LEU A 120 -1.82 -0.51 -17.81
N PHE A 121 -2.73 -0.15 -16.90
CA PHE A 121 -2.85 -0.89 -15.63
C PHE A 121 -3.41 -2.29 -15.86
N SER A 122 -4.32 -2.48 -16.83
CA SER A 122 -4.74 -3.80 -17.29
C SER A 122 -3.57 -4.62 -17.84
N GLY A 123 -2.71 -4.03 -18.68
CA GLY A 123 -1.53 -4.70 -19.22
C GLY A 123 -0.53 -5.11 -18.15
N ILE A 124 -0.25 -4.22 -17.20
CA ILE A 124 0.60 -4.52 -16.04
C ILE A 124 0.02 -5.66 -15.20
N ALA A 125 -1.30 -5.65 -14.96
CA ALA A 125 -1.96 -6.72 -14.22
C ALA A 125 -1.95 -8.06 -14.97
N ALA A 126 -2.06 -8.04 -16.31
CA ALA A 126 -1.95 -9.23 -17.14
C ALA A 126 -0.56 -9.89 -17.02
N ASN A 127 0.48 -9.11 -16.72
CA ASN A 127 1.83 -9.61 -16.43
C ASN A 127 2.01 -10.14 -14.99
N GLY A 128 0.91 -10.25 -14.21
CA GLY A 128 0.90 -10.86 -12.88
C GLY A 128 1.14 -9.90 -11.71
N TYR A 129 1.31 -8.61 -11.99
CA TYR A 129 1.48 -7.60 -10.95
C TYR A 129 0.16 -7.26 -10.26
N GLN A 130 0.21 -6.99 -8.95
CA GLN A 130 -0.95 -6.60 -8.15
C GLN A 130 -0.95 -5.10 -7.87
N PHE A 131 -2.12 -4.50 -7.73
CA PHE A 131 -2.26 -3.06 -7.50
C PHE A 131 -2.62 -2.74 -6.06
N VAL A 132 -1.97 -1.72 -5.50
CA VAL A 132 -2.39 -1.05 -4.27
C VAL A 132 -2.71 0.41 -4.61
N TYR A 133 -3.95 0.81 -4.37
CA TYR A 133 -4.41 2.17 -4.60
C TYR A 133 -4.26 3.00 -3.32
N LEU A 134 -3.67 4.18 -3.42
CA LEU A 134 -3.54 5.15 -2.33
C LEU A 134 -4.41 6.37 -2.62
N THR A 135 -5.08 6.91 -1.60
CA THR A 135 -5.80 8.18 -1.72
C THR A 135 -5.68 8.99 -0.44
N SER A 136 -5.61 10.32 -0.57
CA SER A 136 -5.72 11.24 0.56
C SER A 136 -7.17 11.47 1.00
N ARG A 137 -8.16 10.87 0.30
CA ARG A 137 -9.57 10.92 0.71
C ARG A 137 -9.75 10.26 2.08
N PRO A 138 -10.56 10.86 2.97
CA PRO A 138 -10.84 10.28 4.28
C PRO A 138 -11.64 8.98 4.17
N ILE A 139 -11.45 8.09 5.15
CA ILE A 139 -12.10 6.77 5.21
C ILE A 139 -13.63 6.79 5.08
N GLY A 140 -14.30 7.88 5.50
CA GLY A 140 -15.75 8.07 5.30
C GLY A 140 -16.20 8.11 3.84
N GLN A 141 -15.26 8.28 2.89
CA GLN A 141 -15.50 8.27 1.44
C GLN A 141 -15.04 6.97 0.76
N ALA A 142 -14.79 5.90 1.54
CA ALA A 142 -14.30 4.64 1.00
C ALA A 142 -15.19 4.05 -0.10
N SER A 143 -16.52 4.02 0.11
CA SER A 143 -17.46 3.48 -0.87
C SER A 143 -17.42 4.26 -2.18
N SER A 144 -17.58 5.60 -2.12
CA SER A 144 -17.55 6.45 -3.31
C SER A 144 -16.21 6.40 -4.05
N THR A 145 -15.10 6.20 -3.34
CA THR A 145 -13.77 6.04 -3.98
C THR A 145 -13.65 4.70 -4.71
N LYS A 146 -14.21 3.63 -4.16
CA LYS A 146 -14.26 2.33 -4.84
C LYS A 146 -15.18 2.36 -6.06
N ASP A 147 -16.35 2.99 -5.94
CA ASP A 147 -17.28 3.18 -7.06
C ASP A 147 -16.64 3.99 -8.19
N LEU A 148 -15.90 5.05 -7.83
CA LEU A 148 -15.11 5.85 -8.75
C LEU A 148 -14.13 4.96 -9.53
N LEU A 149 -13.26 4.21 -8.84
CA LEU A 149 -12.31 3.30 -9.48
C LEU A 149 -13.00 2.25 -10.38
N GLY A 150 -14.11 1.67 -9.91
CA GLY A 150 -14.88 0.68 -10.67
C GLY A 150 -15.56 1.25 -11.91
N SER A 151 -15.81 2.56 -11.95
CA SER A 151 -16.40 3.23 -13.11
C SER A 151 -15.40 3.64 -14.19
N VAL A 152 -14.09 3.52 -13.95
CA VAL A 152 -13.07 3.79 -14.97
C VAL A 152 -13.07 2.68 -16.01
N SER A 153 -13.44 3.03 -17.23
CA SER A 153 -13.31 2.14 -18.39
C SER A 153 -12.88 2.92 -19.63
N GLN A 154 -11.87 2.40 -20.34
CA GLN A 154 -11.33 3.00 -21.56
C GLN A 154 -11.16 1.91 -22.62
N GLU A 155 -11.91 2.00 -23.72
CA GLU A 155 -11.80 1.06 -24.86
C GLU A 155 -11.73 -0.41 -24.43
N ASN A 156 -12.70 -0.83 -23.60
CA ASN A 156 -12.83 -2.19 -23.04
C ASN A 156 -11.77 -2.60 -21.99
N ALA A 157 -10.85 -1.72 -21.61
CA ALA A 157 -9.98 -1.92 -20.45
C ALA A 157 -10.60 -1.27 -19.20
N THR A 158 -10.44 -1.92 -18.04
CA THR A 158 -10.85 -1.40 -16.73
C THR A 158 -9.64 -1.34 -15.80
N LEU A 159 -9.78 -0.67 -14.65
CA LEU A 159 -8.73 -0.77 -13.64
C LEU A 159 -8.71 -2.17 -13.01
N PRO A 160 -7.52 -2.74 -12.73
CA PRO A 160 -7.41 -4.01 -12.02
C PRO A 160 -7.93 -3.89 -10.58
N LEU A 161 -8.37 -5.01 -10.01
CA LEU A 161 -8.80 -5.03 -8.61
C LEU A 161 -7.59 -4.87 -7.68
N GLY A 162 -7.78 -4.17 -6.57
CA GLY A 162 -6.76 -4.02 -5.54
C GLY A 162 -7.29 -3.33 -4.28
N PRO A 163 -6.60 -3.49 -3.13
CA PRO A 163 -6.92 -2.76 -1.93
C PRO A 163 -6.74 -1.25 -2.14
N VAL A 164 -7.62 -0.48 -1.51
CA VAL A 164 -7.58 1.00 -1.50
C VAL A 164 -7.25 1.45 -0.09
N LEU A 165 -6.09 2.07 0.11
CA LEU A 165 -5.67 2.64 1.38
C LEU A 165 -6.08 4.11 1.43
N LEU A 166 -6.96 4.42 2.39
CA LEU A 166 -7.52 5.75 2.60
C LEU A 166 -6.84 6.46 3.76
N SER A 167 -6.87 7.79 3.69
CA SER A 167 -6.41 8.63 4.78
C SER A 167 -7.27 8.41 6.05
N PRO A 168 -6.65 8.33 7.24
CA PRO A 168 -7.37 8.17 8.50
C PRO A 168 -8.14 9.43 8.93
N ASP A 169 -7.81 10.60 8.39
CA ASP A 169 -8.45 11.89 8.76
C ASP A 169 -8.84 12.70 7.52
N SER A 170 -9.74 13.67 7.68
CA SER A 170 -10.15 14.63 6.66
C SER A 170 -9.23 15.86 6.57
N LEU A 171 -8.38 16.11 7.58
CA LEU A 171 -7.49 17.28 7.67
C LEU A 171 -6.34 17.32 6.65
N PHE A 172 -6.18 16.28 5.84
CA PHE A 172 -5.05 16.10 4.92
C PHE A 172 -5.05 17.01 3.68
N GLN A 173 -6.10 17.82 3.48
CA GLN A 173 -6.28 18.67 2.30
C GLN A 173 -5.64 20.07 2.41
N SER A 174 -5.01 20.44 3.53
CA SER A 174 -4.33 21.74 3.74
C SER A 174 -2.82 21.70 3.40
N VAL A 175 -2.11 22.84 3.40
CA VAL A 175 -0.64 22.87 3.23
C VAL A 175 0.09 22.10 4.35
N GLN A 176 -0.36 22.26 5.60
CA GLN A 176 0.09 21.40 6.71
C GLN A 176 -0.34 19.94 6.46
N GLY A 177 -1.51 19.75 5.85
CA GLY A 177 -2.03 18.48 5.35
C GLY A 177 -1.15 17.80 4.29
N GLN A 178 -0.39 18.52 3.47
CA GLN A 178 0.53 17.91 2.50
C GLN A 178 1.65 17.11 3.19
N ARG A 179 2.21 17.65 4.29
CA ARG A 179 3.21 16.94 5.08
C ARG A 179 2.59 15.74 5.78
N LEU A 180 1.40 15.90 6.35
CA LEU A 180 0.66 14.78 6.93
C LEU A 180 0.38 13.71 5.87
N THR A 181 0.00 14.09 4.65
CA THR A 181 -0.33 13.16 3.55
C THR A 181 0.86 12.30 3.18
N GLN A 182 2.05 12.91 3.12
CA GLN A 182 3.28 12.17 2.87
C GLN A 182 3.61 11.18 4.00
N LEU A 183 3.41 11.59 5.26
CA LEU A 183 3.60 10.71 6.41
C LEU A 183 2.61 9.54 6.40
N PHE A 184 1.35 9.82 6.06
CA PHE A 184 0.32 8.80 5.88
C PHE A 184 0.71 7.81 4.77
N LYS A 185 1.01 8.29 3.55
CA LYS A 185 1.38 7.43 2.42
C LYS A 185 2.59 6.56 2.75
N LEU A 186 3.62 7.14 3.38
CA LEU A 186 4.78 6.38 3.84
C LEU A 186 4.41 5.34 4.91
N SER A 187 3.61 5.71 5.90
CA SER A 187 3.18 4.80 6.98
C SER A 187 2.34 3.65 6.44
N ALA A 188 1.38 3.94 5.55
CA ALA A 188 0.52 2.95 4.91
C ALA A 188 1.34 1.96 4.07
N LEU A 189 2.28 2.45 3.27
CA LEU A 189 3.18 1.59 2.49
C LEU A 189 4.13 0.79 3.38
N ARG A 190 4.67 1.37 4.46
CA ARG A 190 5.45 0.57 5.44
C ARG A 190 4.59 -0.53 6.07
N GLY A 191 3.33 -0.24 6.40
CA GLY A 191 2.38 -1.22 6.90
C GLY A 191 2.20 -2.39 5.93
N VAL A 192 2.05 -2.12 4.64
CA VAL A 192 1.97 -3.17 3.60
C VAL A 192 3.31 -3.92 3.46
N ASN A 193 4.45 -3.23 3.43
CA ASN A 193 5.77 -3.85 3.35
C ASN A 193 6.03 -4.81 4.53
N ASN A 194 5.56 -4.44 5.72
CA ASN A 194 5.70 -5.27 6.93
C ASN A 194 4.82 -6.54 6.92
N LEU A 195 3.90 -6.69 5.95
CA LEU A 195 3.17 -7.94 5.73
C LEU A 195 4.00 -8.96 4.93
N PHE A 196 5.12 -8.54 4.35
CA PHE A 196 6.03 -9.37 3.57
C PHE A 196 7.30 -9.70 4.39
N PRO A 197 8.03 -10.77 4.03
CA PRO A 197 9.31 -11.09 4.67
C PRO A 197 10.31 -9.93 4.57
N ASP A 198 11.09 -9.69 5.63
CA ASP A 198 12.07 -8.59 5.70
C ASP A 198 13.14 -8.65 4.59
N THR A 199 13.36 -9.83 4.02
CA THR A 199 14.32 -10.07 2.93
C THR A 199 13.83 -9.58 1.57
N GLN A 200 12.55 -9.22 1.42
CA GLN A 200 11.95 -8.88 0.14
C GLN A 200 11.03 -7.67 0.23
N CYS A 201 11.38 -6.60 -0.50
CA CYS A 201 10.43 -5.51 -0.76
C CYS A 201 9.47 -5.94 -1.89
N PRO A 202 8.14 -5.91 -1.66
CA PRO A 202 7.15 -6.35 -2.66
C PRO A 202 6.96 -5.33 -3.78
N TYR A 203 7.37 -4.07 -3.60
CA TYR A 203 7.10 -3.01 -4.55
C TYR A 203 7.95 -3.10 -5.81
N HIS A 204 7.30 -3.03 -6.97
CA HIS A 204 7.95 -2.94 -8.27
C HIS A 204 7.98 -1.51 -8.79
N ALA A 205 6.86 -0.79 -8.74
CA ALA A 205 6.73 0.56 -9.28
C ALA A 205 5.71 1.41 -8.50
N GLY A 206 5.78 2.72 -8.69
CA GLY A 206 4.86 3.69 -8.07
C GLY A 206 4.44 4.79 -9.03
N PHE A 207 3.15 5.12 -9.09
CA PHE A 207 2.58 6.27 -9.82
C PHE A 207 2.08 7.30 -8.81
N GLY A 208 2.67 8.49 -8.77
CA GLY A 208 2.32 9.56 -7.82
C GLY A 208 2.27 10.91 -8.50
N THR A 209 1.74 11.94 -7.85
CA THR A 209 1.49 13.24 -8.50
C THR A 209 2.48 14.31 -8.06
N SER A 210 3.01 14.17 -6.85
CA SER A 210 3.88 15.17 -6.24
C SER A 210 5.29 14.63 -5.97
N SER A 211 6.25 15.55 -5.85
CA SER A 211 7.59 15.23 -5.33
C SER A 211 7.54 14.65 -3.90
N GLY A 212 6.47 14.97 -3.16
CA GLY A 212 6.15 14.38 -1.87
C GLY A 212 5.87 12.88 -1.95
N ASP A 213 5.09 12.46 -2.94
CA ASP A 213 4.79 11.05 -3.20
C ASP A 213 6.05 10.30 -3.63
N THR A 214 6.83 10.89 -4.56
CA THR A 214 8.12 10.35 -4.97
C THR A 214 9.04 10.10 -3.77
N ARG A 215 9.07 11.03 -2.81
CA ARG A 215 9.84 10.87 -1.57
C ARG A 215 9.25 9.77 -0.67
N ALA A 216 7.94 9.69 -0.51
CA ALA A 216 7.29 8.65 0.30
C ALA A 216 7.53 7.26 -0.29
N TYR A 217 7.34 7.09 -1.60
CA TYR A 217 7.52 5.83 -2.32
C TYR A 217 8.96 5.34 -2.26
N ARG A 218 9.93 6.22 -2.50
CA ARG A 218 11.35 5.89 -2.35
C ARG A 218 11.69 5.44 -0.93
N LYS A 219 11.16 6.13 0.10
CA LYS A 219 11.36 5.75 1.52
C LYS A 219 10.66 4.44 1.92
N ALA A 220 9.65 4.03 1.17
CA ALA A 220 8.97 2.75 1.35
C ALA A 220 9.68 1.58 0.64
N GLY A 221 10.70 1.86 -0.19
CA GLY A 221 11.51 0.86 -0.87
C GLY A 221 11.28 0.77 -2.39
N ILE A 222 10.42 1.61 -2.98
CA ILE A 222 10.20 1.61 -4.43
C ILE A 222 11.47 2.15 -5.14
N PRO A 223 12.04 1.41 -6.12
CA PRO A 223 13.21 1.87 -6.86
C PRO A 223 12.97 3.22 -7.55
N SER A 224 13.92 4.15 -7.44
CA SER A 224 13.72 5.52 -7.94
C SER A 224 13.48 5.60 -9.45
N GLY A 225 14.10 4.71 -10.23
CA GLY A 225 13.87 4.58 -11.68
C GLY A 225 12.52 3.96 -12.06
N ARG A 226 11.73 3.51 -11.09
CA ARG A 226 10.39 2.93 -11.25
C ARG A 226 9.30 3.74 -10.54
N ILE A 227 9.62 4.97 -10.17
CA ILE A 227 8.64 5.95 -9.71
C ILE A 227 8.31 6.88 -10.88
N PHE A 228 7.03 6.97 -11.21
CA PHE A 228 6.48 7.81 -12.26
C PHE A 228 5.68 8.94 -11.60
N GLN A 229 6.12 10.18 -11.80
CA GLN A 229 5.41 11.36 -11.34
C GLN A 229 4.49 11.84 -12.47
N VAL A 230 3.18 11.78 -12.24
CA VAL A 230 2.13 12.19 -13.17
C VAL A 230 1.86 13.68 -13.02
N ASP A 231 1.86 14.41 -14.12
CA ASP A 231 1.43 15.80 -14.16
C ASP A 231 -0.09 15.95 -14.38
N SER A 232 -0.58 17.18 -14.44
CA SER A 232 -2.01 17.48 -14.65
C SER A 232 -2.55 17.07 -16.01
N ASP A 233 -1.69 16.94 -17.02
CA ASP A 233 -2.05 16.60 -18.40
C ASP A 233 -1.95 15.09 -18.66
N GLY A 234 -1.32 14.35 -17.74
CA GLY A 234 -1.14 12.90 -17.80
C GLY A 234 0.23 12.48 -18.36
N HIS A 235 1.19 13.40 -18.47
CA HIS A 235 2.58 13.06 -18.75
C HIS A 235 3.28 12.57 -17.48
N LEU A 236 4.21 11.65 -17.68
CA LEU A 236 4.91 10.90 -16.65
C LEU A 236 6.38 11.32 -16.66
N CYS A 237 6.77 12.03 -15.63
CA CYS A 237 8.16 12.32 -15.34
C CYS A 237 8.76 11.17 -14.52
N SER A 238 9.85 10.58 -14.99
CA SER A 238 10.68 9.66 -14.20
C SER A 238 12.07 10.26 -14.03
N GLN A 239 12.83 9.85 -13.01
CA GLN A 239 14.22 10.30 -12.84
C GLN A 239 15.09 9.97 -14.06
N ASN A 240 14.74 8.93 -14.81
CA ASN A 240 15.27 8.68 -16.14
C ASN A 240 14.58 9.62 -17.13
N LYS A 241 15.19 10.79 -17.34
CA LYS A 241 14.76 11.90 -18.21
C LYS A 241 14.77 11.59 -19.71
N THR A 242 14.95 10.33 -20.08
CA THR A 242 15.31 9.98 -21.45
C THR A 242 14.17 10.21 -22.45
N PHE A 243 12.89 10.30 -22.01
CA PHE A 243 11.74 10.53 -22.88
C PHE A 243 10.56 11.16 -22.14
N ASP A 244 9.72 11.93 -22.86
CA ASP A 244 8.34 12.24 -22.44
C ASP A 244 7.52 10.96 -22.45
N LYS A 245 7.06 10.53 -21.28
CA LYS A 245 6.34 9.26 -21.11
C LYS A 245 4.87 9.58 -20.89
N THR A 246 3.98 9.17 -21.78
CA THR A 246 2.54 9.09 -21.48
C THR A 246 2.21 7.68 -20.97
N TYR A 247 1.01 7.47 -20.44
CA TYR A 247 0.52 6.13 -20.12
C TYR A 247 0.58 5.18 -21.32
N GLU A 248 0.28 5.68 -22.52
CA GLU A 248 0.33 4.93 -23.78
C GLU A 248 1.77 4.56 -24.19
N ASN A 249 2.73 5.46 -23.99
CA ASN A 249 4.14 5.16 -24.24
C ASN A 249 4.65 4.05 -23.30
N ILE A 250 4.29 4.10 -22.01
CA ILE A 250 4.66 3.02 -21.07
C ILE A 250 3.95 1.72 -21.47
N LEU A 251 2.70 1.78 -21.93
CA LEU A 251 1.96 0.60 -22.39
C LEU A 251 2.67 -0.09 -23.55
N SER A 252 3.23 0.67 -24.50
CA SER A 252 4.00 0.10 -25.61
C SER A 252 5.27 -0.64 -25.16
N LEU A 253 5.78 -0.33 -23.96
CA LEU A 253 6.97 -0.94 -23.35
C LEU A 253 6.61 -1.75 -22.09
N VAL A 254 5.36 -2.19 -21.96
CA VAL A 254 4.86 -2.79 -20.71
C VAL A 254 5.66 -4.04 -20.34
N ASP A 255 6.02 -4.89 -21.29
CA ASP A 255 6.78 -6.12 -21.01
C ASP A 255 8.25 -5.85 -20.67
N GLU A 256 8.81 -4.73 -21.12
CA GLU A 256 10.17 -4.34 -20.77
C GLU A 256 10.24 -3.75 -19.34
N ILE A 257 9.23 -2.94 -18.98
CA ILE A 257 9.18 -2.24 -17.69
C ILE A 257 8.58 -3.15 -16.60
N PHE A 258 7.62 -3.98 -16.98
CA PHE A 258 6.86 -4.92 -16.14
C PHE A 258 6.88 -6.31 -16.78
N PRO A 259 8.04 -7.00 -16.80
CA PRO A 259 8.15 -8.32 -17.42
C PRO A 259 7.15 -9.32 -16.83
N PRO A 260 6.54 -10.19 -17.65
CA PRO A 260 5.63 -11.22 -17.18
C PRO A 260 6.23 -12.02 -16.03
N LEU A 261 5.54 -12.05 -14.89
CA LEU A 261 5.94 -12.87 -13.76
C LEU A 261 5.65 -14.33 -14.10
N VAL A 262 6.70 -15.16 -14.19
CA VAL A 262 6.56 -16.57 -14.54
C VAL A 262 5.62 -17.27 -13.55
N ASP A 263 4.57 -17.87 -14.07
CA ASP A 263 3.56 -18.60 -13.29
C ASP A 263 4.21 -19.81 -12.60
N GLU A 264 3.90 -20.03 -11.31
CA GLU A 264 4.39 -21.20 -10.54
C GLU A 264 4.05 -22.55 -11.18
N LYS A 265 3.08 -22.57 -12.10
CA LYS A 265 2.72 -23.78 -12.86
C LYS A 265 3.80 -24.19 -13.87
N LEU A 266 4.61 -23.24 -14.35
CA LEU A 266 5.69 -23.50 -15.32
C LEU A 266 7.04 -23.75 -14.65
N SER A 267 7.27 -23.24 -13.43
CA SER A 267 8.57 -23.40 -12.74
C SER A 267 8.80 -24.78 -12.12
N LYS A 268 7.77 -25.63 -12.00
CA LYS A 268 7.95 -27.02 -11.53
C LYS A 268 8.71 -27.93 -12.50
N SER A 269 8.95 -27.51 -13.75
CA SER A 269 9.70 -28.30 -14.75
C SER A 269 11.15 -27.88 -14.92
N SER A 270 11.59 -26.76 -14.32
CA SER A 270 12.92 -26.21 -14.56
C SER A 270 13.65 -26.04 -13.23
N GLY A 271 14.56 -26.97 -12.94
CA GLY A 271 15.36 -26.94 -11.74
C GLY A 271 16.20 -25.66 -11.62
N ARG A 272 16.29 -25.16 -10.38
CA ARG A 272 17.31 -24.25 -9.86
C ARG A 272 17.26 -22.81 -10.43
N ASP A 273 16.55 -21.95 -9.70
CA ASP A 273 16.42 -20.48 -9.86
C ASP A 273 17.73 -19.67 -9.70
N ASP A 274 18.90 -20.32 -9.73
CA ASP A 274 20.20 -19.66 -9.59
C ASP A 274 20.68 -19.01 -10.91
N PHE A 275 20.01 -19.28 -12.04
CA PHE A 275 20.44 -18.85 -13.39
C PHE A 275 19.42 -17.96 -14.14
N ALA A 276 18.51 -17.28 -13.45
CA ALA A 276 17.73 -16.24 -14.10
C ALA A 276 18.66 -15.05 -14.46
N ASP A 277 18.60 -14.54 -15.71
CA ASP A 277 19.45 -13.43 -16.22
C ASP A 277 19.48 -12.18 -15.31
N VAL A 278 18.42 -11.96 -14.52
CA VAL A 278 18.32 -10.86 -13.55
C VAL A 278 19.15 -11.05 -12.28
N ASN A 279 19.59 -12.28 -11.99
CA ASN A 279 20.46 -12.63 -10.87
C ASN A 279 21.92 -12.83 -11.29
N PHE A 280 22.18 -13.08 -12.58
CA PHE A 280 23.54 -13.30 -13.09
C PHE A 280 24.51 -12.15 -12.73
N TRP A 281 24.03 -10.91 -12.77
CA TRP A 281 24.84 -9.72 -12.49
C TRP A 281 24.94 -9.35 -11.00
N LYS A 282 24.33 -10.12 -10.10
CA LYS A 282 24.39 -9.90 -8.65
C LYS A 282 25.35 -10.85 -7.93
N ILE A 283 26.03 -11.72 -8.68
CA ILE A 283 27.04 -12.62 -8.11
C ILE A 283 28.22 -11.75 -7.63
N PRO A 284 28.53 -11.73 -6.33
CA PRO A 284 29.71 -11.04 -5.83
C PRO A 284 30.95 -11.64 -6.48
N VAL A 285 31.83 -10.80 -7.02
CA VAL A 285 33.12 -11.25 -7.58
C VAL A 285 33.88 -11.98 -6.46
N PRO A 286 34.31 -13.24 -6.67
CA PRO A 286 35.13 -13.94 -5.69
C PRO A 286 36.37 -13.11 -5.39
N LEU A 287 36.61 -12.84 -4.10
CA LEU A 287 37.86 -12.25 -3.64
C LEU A 287 38.95 -13.28 -3.92
N ILE A 288 39.75 -13.02 -4.96
CA ILE A 288 40.98 -13.77 -5.22
C ILE A 288 41.97 -13.30 -4.15
N ASP A 289 42.31 -14.18 -3.22
CA ASP A 289 43.37 -13.96 -2.26
C ASP A 289 44.71 -13.98 -3.02
N SER A 290 45.31 -12.80 -3.21
CA SER A 290 46.61 -12.65 -3.84
C SER A 290 47.72 -12.99 -2.85
N SER A 291 47.77 -14.24 -2.39
CA SER A 291 48.81 -14.72 -1.49
C SER A 291 49.17 -16.19 -1.76
N SER A 292 49.74 -16.47 -2.92
CA SER A 292 50.68 -17.58 -3.13
C SER A 292 51.17 -17.56 -4.57
N ASP A 293 52.37 -17.04 -4.78
CA ASP A 293 53.30 -17.45 -5.83
C ASP A 293 54.69 -16.93 -5.42
N GLU A 294 55.18 -17.44 -4.30
CA GLU A 294 56.62 -17.58 -4.05
C GLU A 294 56.88 -19.09 -4.07
N GLU A 295 57.40 -19.60 -5.18
CA GLU A 295 58.00 -20.92 -5.21
C GLU A 295 59.26 -20.91 -6.08
N SER A 296 60.34 -21.38 -5.46
CA SER A 296 61.61 -21.88 -6.03
C SER A 296 62.74 -20.90 -6.33
#